data_AF-A0A1U7X6L7-F1
#
_entry.id   AF-A0A1U7X6L7-F1
#
_cell.length_a   1.000
_cell.length_b   1.000
_cell.length_c   1.000
_cell.angle_alpha   90.00
_cell.angle_beta   90.00
_cell.angle_gamma   90.00
#
_symmetry.space_group_name_H-M   'P 1'
#
loop_
_entity.id
_entity.type
_entity.pdbx_description
1 polymer ?
#
loop_
_entity_poly.entity_id
_entity_poly.type
_entity_poly.pdbx_seq_one_letter_code
_entity_poly.pdbx_strand_id
1 'polypeptide(L)'
;MQLHFSPSMRSITISSSSNSGNGGYVGDLMKIKVAARHFSYRTLFHTILILAFLLPFVFILTALVTLEGVNKCSSFDCLGRRLGPKLLGRTDDSGRLVKDFVKILNQVNSEEVPAGLKLPESFNQLVVEMKNNKYSTKEFALMLKGMMEKSERDIRESKFAELMNKHFAASAIPKGIHCLSLRLTDEYSSNAHARRQLPSPELLPLLSDNSLHHFVVSTDNILAASVVVNSALQSSLKPEKIVFHVITDKKTYAGMHSWFALNPVTPALVEVKGVHQFDWLTRENVPVLEAVESHHGIRKYYHGNHVTGANLSDTTPRSFASKLQARSPKYISLLNHLRIYLPELFPNLDKVVFLDDDVVIQQDLSPLWDIDLHGKVNGAVETCKGEDKWVMSKRFRNYFNFSHPLIAKHLNPDDCAWAYGMNIFDLRAWRKKNITDTYHAWLKENLKSNLTMWKLGTLPPALIAFKGHVLPIEPSWHMLGLGYQNKTNVNNVKKAAVIHYNGQAKPWLEIGFEHLRPFWTKFVNSSNDFIRNCHILE
;
A
#
# COMPACT_ATOMS: atom_id res chain seq x y z
N MET A 1 -44.08 74.61 24.14
CA MET A 1 -42.99 75.36 23.48
C MET A 1 -42.50 74.49 22.34
N GLN A 2 -42.83 74.84 21.10
CA GLN A 2 -42.39 74.07 19.92
C GLN A 2 -41.29 74.86 19.22
N LEU A 3 -40.18 74.18 18.94
CA LEU A 3 -39.02 74.71 18.24
C LEU A 3 -39.06 74.20 16.81
N HIS A 4 -39.23 75.10 15.83
CA HIS A 4 -39.17 74.75 14.42
C HIS A 4 -37.85 75.22 13.81
N PHE A 5 -37.10 74.25 13.28
CA PHE A 5 -35.87 74.48 12.52
C PHE A 5 -36.19 74.46 11.03
N SER A 6 -35.79 75.50 10.29
CA SER A 6 -35.91 75.47 8.82
C SER A 6 -34.94 74.43 8.23
N PRO A 7 -35.28 73.75 7.10
CA PRO A 7 -34.44 72.73 6.48
C PRO A 7 -33.02 73.17 6.08
N SER A 8 -32.76 74.48 5.99
CA SER A 8 -31.45 75.05 5.69
C SER A 8 -30.62 75.44 6.93
N MET A 9 -31.16 75.23 8.14
CA MET A 9 -30.56 75.59 9.44
C MET A 9 -30.18 77.07 9.62
N ARG A 10 -30.75 78.00 8.85
CA ARG A 10 -30.37 79.43 8.90
C ARG A 10 -31.27 80.32 9.78
N SER A 11 -32.40 79.82 10.28
CA SER A 11 -33.23 80.54 11.26
C SER A 11 -33.93 79.57 12.22
N ILE A 12 -34.09 79.98 13.48
CA ILE A 12 -34.84 79.26 14.52
C ILE A 12 -36.02 80.13 14.94
N THR A 13 -37.24 79.58 14.87
CA THR A 13 -38.45 80.25 15.35
C THR A 13 -38.96 79.51 16.59
N ILE A 14 -39.19 80.26 17.68
CA ILE A 14 -39.70 79.73 18.95
C ILE A 14 -41.13 80.25 19.14
N SER A 15 -42.11 79.36 19.31
CA SER A 15 -43.45 79.74 19.76
C SER A 15 -43.85 78.96 21.02
N SER A 16 -44.37 79.69 22.02
CA SER A 16 -44.95 79.14 23.24
C SER A 16 -46.45 79.43 23.27
N SER A 17 -47.25 78.37 23.29
CA SER A 17 -48.69 78.42 23.49
C SER A 17 -49.02 78.64 24.97
N SER A 18 -49.59 79.80 25.32
CA SER A 18 -50.38 79.98 26.54
C SER A 18 -51.67 80.69 26.20
N ASN A 19 -52.77 80.07 26.61
CA ASN A 19 -54.14 80.42 26.32
C ASN A 19 -54.64 81.44 27.36
N SER A 20 -54.82 82.70 26.98
CA SER A 20 -55.69 83.66 27.66
C SER A 20 -55.95 84.85 26.73
N GLY A 21 -57.22 85.22 26.59
CA GLY A 21 -57.68 86.20 25.62
C GLY A 21 -57.19 87.64 25.82
N ASN A 22 -57.46 88.40 24.76
CA ASN A 22 -57.32 89.84 24.58
C ASN A 22 -55.91 90.45 24.47
N GLY A 23 -55.74 91.21 23.38
CA GLY A 23 -54.74 92.26 23.25
C GLY A 23 -53.47 91.79 22.55
N GLY A 24 -53.36 92.10 21.26
CA GLY A 24 -52.22 91.73 20.43
C GLY A 24 -50.89 92.29 20.94
N TYR A 25 -49.79 91.64 20.54
CA TYR A 25 -48.49 92.29 20.56
C TYR A 25 -47.56 91.77 19.47
N VAL A 26 -46.83 92.76 18.96
CA VAL A 26 -45.79 92.80 17.94
C VAL A 26 -44.62 91.87 18.30
N GLY A 27 -44.16 91.08 17.33
CA GLY A 27 -42.96 90.24 17.42
C GLY A 27 -41.87 90.74 16.48
N ASP A 28 -40.78 91.23 17.05
CA ASP A 28 -39.65 91.91 16.43
C ASP A 28 -38.74 90.96 15.63
N LEU A 29 -38.29 91.36 14.43
CA LEU A 29 -37.46 90.56 13.52
C LEU A 29 -36.01 91.05 13.53
N MET A 30 -35.11 90.34 14.23
CA MET A 30 -33.68 90.65 14.25
C MET A 30 -32.96 89.97 13.07
N LYS A 31 -32.57 90.74 12.04
CA LYS A 31 -31.75 90.28 10.89
C LYS A 31 -30.25 90.41 11.20
N ILE A 32 -29.50 89.30 11.18
CA ILE A 32 -28.04 89.30 11.24
C ILE A 32 -27.47 89.27 9.81
N LYS A 33 -26.78 90.35 9.40
CA LYS A 33 -25.96 90.42 8.17
C LYS A 33 -24.57 89.84 8.47
N VAL A 34 -24.16 88.79 7.77
CA VAL A 34 -22.79 88.26 7.83
C VAL A 34 -21.95 88.89 6.71
N ALA A 35 -20.85 89.54 7.09
CA ALA A 35 -19.92 90.21 6.20
C ALA A 35 -19.07 89.22 5.39
N ALA A 36 -18.80 89.55 4.12
CA ALA A 36 -17.92 88.78 3.24
C ALA A 36 -16.46 88.97 3.66
N ARG A 37 -15.74 87.87 3.98
CA ARG A 37 -14.30 87.89 4.22
C ARG A 37 -13.54 87.69 2.92
N HIS A 38 -12.67 88.64 2.59
CA HIS A 38 -11.66 88.53 1.53
C HIS A 38 -10.74 87.33 1.80
N PHE A 39 -10.69 86.38 0.85
CA PHE A 39 -9.68 85.32 0.82
C PHE A 39 -8.36 85.89 0.28
N SER A 40 -7.28 85.74 1.05
CA SER A 40 -5.94 86.13 0.63
C SER A 40 -5.42 85.18 -0.47
N TYR A 41 -4.94 85.75 -1.58
CA TYR A 41 -4.39 85.03 -2.73
C TYR A 41 -3.25 84.06 -2.37
N ARG A 42 -2.54 84.35 -1.26
CA ARG A 42 -1.45 83.51 -0.72
C ARG A 42 -1.94 82.17 -0.17
N THR A 43 -3.12 82.15 0.46
CA THR A 43 -3.78 80.92 0.92
C THR A 43 -4.29 80.08 -0.25
N LEU A 44 -4.84 80.73 -1.29
CA LEU A 44 -5.30 80.05 -2.50
C LEU A 44 -4.14 79.37 -3.24
N PHE A 45 -3.00 80.06 -3.36
CA PHE A 45 -1.80 79.52 -3.98
C PHE A 45 -1.27 78.28 -3.25
N HIS A 46 -1.18 78.31 -1.92
CA HIS A 46 -0.76 77.13 -1.14
C HIS A 46 -1.77 75.98 -1.22
N THR A 47 -3.07 76.26 -1.25
CA THR A 47 -4.08 75.20 -1.46
C THR A 47 -3.98 74.56 -2.84
N ILE A 48 -3.73 75.36 -3.89
CA ILE A 48 -3.55 74.85 -5.25
C ILE A 48 -2.26 74.03 -5.35
N LEU A 49 -1.16 74.48 -4.71
CA LEU A 49 0.10 73.76 -4.69
C LEU A 49 0.00 72.40 -3.96
N ILE A 50 -0.74 72.37 -2.84
CA ILE A 50 -1.01 71.14 -2.08
C ILE A 50 -1.88 70.18 -2.91
N LEU A 51 -2.92 70.68 -3.58
CA LEU A 51 -3.75 69.88 -4.48
C LEU A 51 -2.95 69.36 -5.67
N ALA A 52 -2.06 70.16 -6.26
CA ALA A 52 -1.21 69.75 -7.37
C ALA A 52 -0.21 68.65 -6.99
N PHE A 53 0.23 68.58 -5.73
CA PHE A 53 1.08 67.50 -5.21
C PHE A 53 0.29 66.26 -4.78
N LEU A 54 -0.90 66.43 -4.19
CA LEU A 54 -1.67 65.30 -3.67
C LEU A 54 -2.47 64.56 -4.75
N LEU A 55 -3.01 65.28 -5.74
CA LEU A 55 -3.86 64.68 -6.78
C LEU A 55 -3.13 63.61 -7.62
N PRO A 56 -1.88 63.79 -8.06
CA PRO A 56 -1.12 62.75 -8.76
C PRO A 56 -0.88 61.51 -7.88
N PHE A 57 -0.64 61.71 -6.58
CA PHE A 57 -0.41 60.62 -5.64
C PHE A 57 -1.68 59.81 -5.38
N VAL A 58 -2.82 60.49 -5.24
CA VAL A 58 -4.14 59.85 -5.14
C VAL A 58 -4.47 59.13 -6.44
N PHE A 59 -4.21 59.74 -7.60
CA PHE A 59 -4.45 59.12 -8.91
C PHE A 59 -3.60 57.85 -9.09
N ILE A 60 -2.30 57.90 -8.79
CA ILE A 60 -1.40 56.75 -8.84
C ILE A 60 -1.87 55.66 -7.88
N LEU A 61 -2.24 56.01 -6.64
CA LEU A 61 -2.74 55.05 -5.66
C LEU A 61 -4.03 54.37 -6.13
N THR A 62 -4.97 55.13 -6.70
CA THR A 62 -6.20 54.55 -7.27
C THR A 62 -5.94 53.72 -8.52
N ALA A 63 -4.98 54.12 -9.37
CA ALA A 63 -4.61 53.37 -10.57
C ALA A 63 -3.87 52.07 -10.24
N LEU A 64 -3.04 52.05 -9.21
CA LEU A 64 -2.35 50.84 -8.73
C LEU A 64 -3.35 49.83 -8.15
N VAL A 65 -4.37 50.31 -7.43
CA VAL A 65 -5.47 49.48 -6.89
C VAL A 65 -6.39 48.94 -7.99
N THR A 66 -6.50 49.62 -9.15
CA THR A 66 -7.29 49.12 -10.29
C THR A 66 -6.49 48.22 -11.25
N LEU A 67 -5.16 48.36 -11.30
CA LEU A 67 -4.27 47.54 -12.14
C LEU A 67 -3.85 46.21 -11.47
N GLU A 68 -3.81 46.12 -10.14
CA GLU A 68 -3.67 44.84 -9.43
C GLU A 68 -5.03 44.12 -9.37
N GLY A 69 -5.36 43.41 -10.44
CA GLY A 69 -6.62 42.69 -10.59
C GLY A 69 -6.87 41.61 -9.52
N VAL A 70 -8.18 41.40 -9.28
CA VAL A 70 -8.84 40.21 -8.72
C VAL A 70 -8.85 40.08 -7.19
N ASN A 71 -9.92 40.59 -6.57
CA ASN A 71 -10.86 39.74 -5.83
C ASN A 71 -12.17 40.49 -5.54
N LYS A 72 -13.29 39.77 -5.73
CA LYS A 72 -14.68 40.24 -5.58
C LYS A 72 -14.89 41.08 -4.30
N CYS A 73 -14.93 42.40 -4.45
CA CYS A 73 -15.53 43.30 -3.47
C CYS A 73 -16.09 44.52 -4.17
N SER A 74 -17.34 44.41 -4.63
CA SER A 74 -18.14 45.52 -5.12
C SER A 74 -18.95 46.12 -3.98
N SER A 75 -18.34 46.99 -3.18
CA SER A 75 -19.02 48.05 -2.41
C SER A 75 -17.98 48.90 -1.67
N PHE A 76 -18.39 50.10 -1.27
CA PHE A 76 -17.65 51.09 -0.47
C PHE A 76 -17.11 50.59 0.89
N ASP A 77 -17.26 49.30 1.21
CA ASP A 77 -16.94 48.68 2.49
C ASP A 77 -15.46 48.27 2.62
N CYS A 78 -14.71 48.22 1.51
CA CYS A 78 -13.29 47.82 1.53
C CYS A 78 -12.32 48.95 1.89
N LEU A 79 -12.68 50.22 1.70
CA LEU A 79 -11.82 51.33 2.12
C LEU A 79 -11.70 51.43 3.65
N GLY A 80 -12.69 50.92 4.40
CA GLY A 80 -12.69 50.92 5.87
C GLY A 80 -11.75 49.89 6.51
N ARG A 81 -11.15 48.97 5.75
CA ARG A 81 -10.30 47.90 6.31
C ARG A 81 -8.79 48.15 6.24
N ARG A 82 -8.30 49.10 5.44
CA ARG A 82 -6.84 49.37 5.31
C ARG A 82 -6.37 50.65 6.02
N LEU A 83 -7.27 51.59 6.29
CA LEU A 83 -7.08 52.68 7.27
C LEU A 83 -7.96 52.34 8.48
N GLY A 84 -7.37 51.62 9.44
CA GLY A 84 -8.12 50.73 10.32
C GLY A 84 -9.10 51.35 11.34
N PRO A 85 -9.85 50.49 12.04
CA PRO A 85 -10.70 50.84 13.19
C PRO A 85 -9.86 51.09 14.45
N LYS A 86 -8.83 51.94 14.36
CA LYS A 86 -8.05 52.38 15.53
C LYS A 86 -8.52 53.71 16.12
N LEU A 87 -9.34 54.49 15.42
CA LEU A 87 -9.89 55.76 15.95
C LEU A 87 -11.27 55.63 16.61
N LEU A 88 -12.01 54.56 16.32
CA LEU A 88 -13.28 54.22 16.96
C LEU A 88 -13.17 52.76 17.39
N GLY A 89 -12.90 52.53 18.67
CA GLY A 89 -12.54 51.23 19.28
C GLY A 89 -13.44 50.06 18.92
N ARG A 90 -13.21 49.49 17.73
CA ARG A 90 -13.72 48.19 17.29
C ARG A 90 -12.49 47.32 17.08
N THR A 91 -12.10 46.64 18.16
CA THR A 91 -11.13 45.54 18.12
C THR A 91 -11.53 44.54 17.05
N ASP A 92 -10.55 44.01 16.33
CA ASP A 92 -10.74 42.91 15.39
C ASP A 92 -11.10 41.63 16.18
N ASP A 93 -12.38 41.51 16.53
CA ASP A 93 -12.92 40.44 17.38
C ASP A 93 -12.75 39.05 16.74
N SER A 94 -12.49 38.97 15.44
CA SER A 94 -12.28 37.70 14.73
C SER A 94 -11.05 36.94 15.25
N GLY A 95 -9.92 37.63 15.41
CA GLY A 95 -8.70 37.05 15.96
C GLY A 95 -8.81 36.71 17.44
N ARG A 96 -9.67 37.42 18.19
CA ARG A 96 -9.95 37.13 19.61
C ARG A 96 -10.81 35.88 19.76
N LEU A 97 -11.88 35.76 18.98
CA LEU A 97 -12.77 34.58 18.97
C LEU A 97 -12.02 33.29 18.61
N VAL A 98 -11.12 33.33 17.61
CA VAL A 98 -10.29 32.16 17.25
C VAL A 98 -9.35 31.78 18.38
N LYS A 99 -8.70 32.74 19.04
CA LYS A 99 -7.82 32.48 20.19
C LYS A 99 -8.58 31.88 21.36
N ASP A 100 -9.77 32.40 21.66
CA ASP A 100 -10.62 31.89 22.73
C ASP A 100 -11.11 30.47 22.41
N PHE A 101 -11.45 30.19 21.16
CA PHE A 101 -11.83 28.85 20.71
C PHE A 101 -10.68 27.84 20.81
N VAL A 102 -9.48 28.20 20.36
CA VAL A 102 -8.28 27.35 20.49
C VAL A 102 -7.96 27.07 21.96
N LYS A 103 -8.12 28.06 22.85
CA LYS A 103 -7.94 27.87 24.29
C LYS A 103 -8.91 26.83 24.84
N ILE A 104 -10.17 26.87 24.43
CA ILE A 104 -11.20 25.90 24.83
C ILE A 104 -10.90 24.51 24.27
N LEU A 105 -10.50 24.40 23.00
CA LEU A 105 -10.07 23.12 22.42
C LEU A 105 -8.91 22.50 23.20
N ASN A 106 -7.92 23.30 23.59
CA ASN A 106 -6.79 22.82 24.40
C ASN A 106 -7.23 22.37 25.80
N GLN A 107 -8.18 23.07 26.43
CA GLN A 107 -8.77 22.65 27.71
C GLN A 107 -9.51 21.32 27.57
N VAL A 108 -10.36 21.21 26.56
CA VAL A 108 -11.15 19.99 26.29
C VAL A 108 -10.26 18.83 25.84
N ASN A 109 -9.11 19.08 25.23
CA ASN A 109 -8.18 18.02 24.83
C ASN A 109 -7.73 17.16 26.03
N SER A 110 -7.59 17.76 27.21
CA SER A 110 -7.28 17.03 28.46
C SER A 110 -8.48 16.45 29.20
N GLU A 111 -9.72 16.80 28.84
CA GLU A 111 -10.95 16.32 29.50
C GLU A 111 -11.48 15.06 28.81
N GLU A 112 -11.93 14.05 29.55
CA GLU A 112 -12.60 12.89 28.95
C GLU A 112 -13.99 13.26 28.42
N VAL A 113 -14.36 12.74 27.25
CA VAL A 113 -15.70 12.94 26.70
C VAL A 113 -16.71 12.16 27.55
N PRO A 114 -17.76 12.81 28.10
CA PRO A 114 -18.72 12.12 28.96
C PRO A 114 -19.42 10.95 28.24
N ALA A 115 -19.47 9.78 28.87
CA ALA A 115 -20.03 8.56 28.27
C ALA A 115 -21.52 8.65 27.87
N GLY A 116 -22.28 9.56 28.49
CA GLY A 116 -23.70 9.81 28.17
C GLY A 116 -23.94 10.93 27.14
N LEU A 117 -22.88 11.55 26.60
CA LEU A 117 -23.01 12.64 25.63
C LEU A 117 -23.54 12.09 24.30
N LYS A 118 -24.72 12.56 23.87
CA LYS A 118 -25.26 12.23 22.54
C LYS A 118 -24.44 12.96 21.49
N LEU A 119 -23.71 12.20 20.68
CA LEU A 119 -22.90 12.72 19.58
C LEU A 119 -23.74 12.73 18.28
N PRO A 120 -23.73 13.84 17.53
CA PRO A 120 -24.32 13.87 16.18
C PRO A 120 -23.69 12.83 15.26
N GLU A 121 -24.47 12.30 14.32
CA GLU A 121 -23.98 11.29 13.36
C GLU A 121 -23.16 11.91 12.22
N SER A 122 -23.37 13.20 11.94
CA SER A 122 -22.67 13.92 10.88
C SER A 122 -22.39 15.37 11.26
N PHE A 123 -21.44 15.98 10.55
CA PHE A 123 -21.17 17.41 10.70
C PHE A 123 -22.40 18.27 10.37
N ASN A 124 -23.22 17.87 9.40
CA ASN A 124 -24.46 18.58 9.05
C ASN A 124 -25.45 18.57 10.22
N GLN A 125 -25.60 17.42 10.88
CA GLN A 125 -26.44 17.31 12.06
C GLN A 125 -25.92 18.17 13.21
N LEU A 126 -24.60 18.16 13.45
CA LEU A 126 -23.97 19.06 14.42
C LEU A 126 -24.33 20.53 14.11
N VAL A 127 -24.22 20.97 12.86
CA VAL A 127 -24.57 22.34 12.45
C VAL A 127 -26.06 22.65 12.69
N VAL A 128 -26.97 21.72 12.40
CA VAL A 128 -28.41 21.89 12.63
C VAL A 128 -28.72 21.98 14.12
N GLU A 129 -28.14 21.10 14.93
CA GLU A 129 -28.31 21.11 16.38
C GLU A 129 -27.74 22.38 17.01
N MET A 130 -26.59 22.87 16.54
CA MET A 130 -25.99 24.13 17.00
C MET A 130 -26.82 25.36 16.63
N LYS A 131 -27.59 25.30 15.54
CA LYS A 131 -28.51 26.39 15.16
C LYS A 131 -29.77 26.40 16.03
N ASN A 132 -30.27 25.21 16.39
CA ASN A 132 -31.56 25.05 17.06
C ASN A 132 -31.45 25.06 18.60
N ASN A 133 -30.28 24.69 19.14
CA ASN A 133 -30.03 24.60 20.57
C ASN A 133 -28.99 25.63 21.01
N LYS A 134 -29.07 26.09 22.26
CA LYS A 134 -28.09 27.01 22.87
C LYS A 134 -26.97 26.24 23.55
N TYR A 135 -26.03 25.71 22.78
CA TYR A 135 -24.83 25.07 23.34
C TYR A 135 -23.76 26.11 23.69
N SER A 136 -23.03 25.87 24.76
CA SER A 136 -21.81 26.59 25.11
C SER A 136 -20.66 26.20 24.19
N THR A 137 -19.67 27.08 24.04
CA THR A 137 -18.46 26.80 23.26
C THR A 137 -17.69 25.58 23.78
N LYS A 138 -17.78 25.31 25.09
CA LYS A 138 -17.19 24.13 25.72
C LYS A 138 -17.94 22.84 25.35
N GLU A 139 -19.27 22.85 25.38
CA GLU A 139 -20.09 21.70 24.94
C GLU A 139 -19.88 21.39 23.46
N PHE A 140 -19.81 22.42 22.61
CA PHE A 140 -19.47 22.24 21.20
C PHE A 140 -18.09 21.61 21.01
N ALA A 141 -17.07 22.08 21.75
CA ALA A 141 -15.73 21.51 21.70
C ALA A 141 -15.70 20.05 22.19
N LEU A 142 -16.46 19.70 23.23
CA LEU A 142 -16.61 18.32 23.72
C LEU A 142 -17.33 17.42 22.71
N MET A 143 -18.40 17.91 22.07
CA MET A 143 -19.09 17.19 21.00
C MET A 143 -18.18 16.96 19.81
N LEU A 144 -17.45 17.99 19.36
CA LEU A 144 -16.50 17.88 18.26
C LEU A 144 -15.39 16.88 18.59
N LYS A 145 -14.81 16.94 19.80
CA LYS A 145 -13.83 15.97 20.28
C LYS A 145 -14.41 14.55 20.25
N GLY A 146 -15.60 14.34 20.80
CA GLY A 146 -16.25 13.03 20.81
C GLY A 146 -16.54 12.51 19.41
N MET A 147 -16.97 13.37 18.47
CA MET A 147 -17.14 13.00 17.06
C MET A 147 -15.81 12.62 16.40
N MET A 148 -14.73 13.35 16.68
CA MET A 148 -13.39 13.03 16.17
C MET A 148 -12.86 11.70 16.74
N GLU A 149 -12.94 11.49 18.06
CA GLU A 149 -12.54 10.24 18.70
C GLU A 149 -13.36 9.04 18.22
N LYS A 150 -14.67 9.23 18.00
CA LYS A 150 -15.53 8.22 17.37
C LYS A 150 -15.07 7.92 15.94
N SER A 151 -14.83 8.94 15.13
CA SER A 151 -14.37 8.76 13.75
C SER A 151 -13.00 8.08 13.69
N GLU A 152 -12.07 8.42 14.56
CA GLU A 152 -10.76 7.75 14.68
C GLU A 152 -10.91 6.27 15.05
N ARG A 153 -11.82 5.95 15.98
CA ARG A 153 -12.15 4.56 16.35
C ARG A 153 -12.75 3.80 15.17
N ASP A 154 -13.73 4.36 14.49
CA ASP A 154 -14.41 3.75 13.34
C ASP A 154 -13.42 3.48 12.19
N ILE A 155 -12.53 4.45 11.90
CA ILE A 155 -11.45 4.30 10.90
C ILE A 155 -10.50 3.17 11.31
N ARG A 156 -10.10 3.12 12.59
CA ARG A 156 -9.19 2.10 13.11
C ARG A 156 -9.80 0.71 13.00
N GLU A 157 -11.05 0.53 13.42
CA GLU A 157 -11.80 -0.73 13.32
C GLU A 157 -11.95 -1.17 11.86
N SER A 158 -12.34 -0.25 10.97
CA SER A 158 -12.42 -0.49 9.53
C SER A 158 -11.08 -0.94 8.94
N LYS A 159 -9.97 -0.34 9.39
CA LYS A 159 -8.62 -0.74 8.95
C LYS A 159 -8.26 -2.16 9.38
N PHE A 160 -8.62 -2.57 10.61
CA PHE A 160 -8.41 -3.94 11.06
C PHE A 160 -9.25 -4.95 10.27
N ALA A 161 -10.52 -4.62 10.01
CA ALA A 161 -11.41 -5.43 9.20
C ALA A 161 -10.88 -5.58 7.75
N GLU A 162 -10.43 -4.48 7.13
CA GLU A 162 -9.80 -4.48 5.80
C GLU A 162 -8.59 -5.43 5.77
N LEU A 163 -7.67 -5.31 6.73
CA LEU A 163 -6.47 -6.14 6.80
C LEU A 163 -6.80 -7.63 6.99
N MET A 164 -7.81 -7.94 7.79
CA MET A 164 -8.27 -9.32 8.00
C MET A 164 -8.92 -9.89 6.73
N ASN A 165 -9.84 -9.15 6.11
CA ASN A 165 -10.49 -9.56 4.87
C ASN A 165 -9.47 -9.75 3.75
N LYS A 166 -8.48 -8.86 3.64
CA LYS A 166 -7.37 -9.01 2.71
C LYS A 166 -6.56 -10.29 2.96
N HIS A 167 -6.31 -10.63 4.23
CA HIS A 167 -5.60 -11.87 4.57
C HIS A 167 -6.38 -13.13 4.16
N PHE A 168 -7.70 -13.15 4.40
CA PHE A 168 -8.55 -14.26 3.96
C PHE A 168 -8.64 -14.33 2.44
N ALA A 169 -8.88 -13.21 1.75
CA ALA A 169 -8.91 -13.16 0.29
C ALA A 169 -7.59 -13.64 -0.34
N ALA A 170 -6.44 -13.31 0.26
CA ALA A 170 -5.13 -13.76 -0.18
C ALA A 170 -4.86 -15.26 0.01
N SER A 171 -5.60 -15.91 0.92
CA SER A 171 -5.46 -17.33 1.25
C SER A 171 -6.57 -18.20 0.65
N ALA A 172 -7.62 -17.57 0.12
CA ALA A 172 -8.73 -18.25 -0.51
C ALA A 172 -8.38 -18.73 -1.92
N ILE A 173 -9.05 -19.79 -2.36
CA ILE A 173 -8.97 -20.30 -3.73
C ILE A 173 -10.15 -19.72 -4.51
N PRO A 174 -9.93 -18.91 -5.57
CA PRO A 174 -11.01 -18.40 -6.41
C PRO A 174 -11.86 -19.52 -7.00
N LYS A 175 -13.17 -19.28 -7.14
CA LYS A 175 -14.12 -20.27 -7.69
C LYS A 175 -13.69 -20.79 -9.06
N GLY A 176 -13.23 -19.91 -9.95
CA GLY A 176 -12.76 -20.31 -11.27
C GLY A 176 -11.53 -21.21 -11.23
N ILE A 177 -10.53 -20.90 -10.39
CA ILE A 177 -9.33 -21.75 -10.22
C ILE A 177 -9.72 -23.11 -9.62
N HIS A 178 -10.66 -23.13 -8.67
CA HIS A 178 -11.17 -24.37 -8.12
C HIS A 178 -11.90 -25.22 -9.17
N CYS A 179 -12.76 -24.61 -9.98
CA CYS A 179 -13.41 -25.25 -11.13
C CYS A 179 -12.37 -25.85 -12.08
N LEU A 180 -11.34 -25.08 -12.45
CA LEU A 180 -10.27 -25.52 -13.35
C LEU A 180 -9.59 -26.77 -12.82
N SER A 181 -9.22 -26.77 -11.53
CA SER A 181 -8.59 -27.93 -10.88
C SER A 181 -9.48 -29.16 -10.89
N LEU A 182 -10.77 -29.01 -10.59
CA LEU A 182 -11.70 -30.14 -10.57
C LEU A 182 -11.94 -30.72 -11.96
N ARG A 183 -12.16 -29.87 -12.97
CA ARG A 183 -12.39 -30.33 -14.36
C ARG A 183 -11.18 -31.04 -14.94
N LEU A 184 -9.97 -30.51 -14.73
CA LEU A 184 -8.74 -31.18 -15.20
C LEU A 184 -8.47 -32.50 -14.47
N THR A 185 -8.88 -32.59 -13.19
CA THR A 185 -8.80 -33.86 -12.45
C THR A 185 -9.79 -34.89 -12.99
N ASP A 186 -10.99 -34.44 -13.37
CA ASP A 186 -11.98 -35.29 -14.06
C ASP A 186 -11.43 -35.80 -15.40
N GLU A 187 -10.83 -34.93 -16.22
CA GLU A 187 -10.15 -35.31 -17.46
C GLU A 187 -9.05 -36.35 -17.22
N TYR A 188 -8.27 -36.23 -16.15
CA TYR A 188 -7.24 -37.23 -15.83
C TYR A 188 -7.84 -38.63 -15.64
N SER A 189 -9.06 -38.72 -15.12
CA SER A 189 -9.75 -39.98 -14.85
C SER A 189 -10.38 -40.61 -16.10
N SER A 190 -10.90 -39.80 -17.02
CA SER A 190 -11.73 -40.24 -18.14
C SER A 190 -11.07 -40.12 -19.51
N ASN A 191 -10.07 -39.24 -19.67
CA ASN A 191 -9.43 -38.93 -20.95
C ASN A 191 -8.01 -39.51 -21.03
N ALA A 192 -7.78 -40.42 -21.98
CA ALA A 192 -6.47 -41.03 -22.19
C ALA A 192 -5.39 -40.00 -22.60
N HIS A 193 -5.76 -38.95 -23.33
CA HIS A 193 -4.83 -37.89 -23.73
C HIS A 193 -4.36 -37.07 -22.53
N ALA A 194 -5.20 -36.87 -21.52
CA ALA A 194 -4.84 -36.16 -20.29
C ALA A 194 -3.80 -36.92 -19.43
N ARG A 195 -3.67 -38.24 -19.65
CA ARG A 195 -2.69 -39.12 -19.01
C ARG A 195 -1.46 -39.41 -19.87
N ARG A 196 -1.30 -38.73 -21.01
CA ARG A 196 -0.14 -38.91 -21.88
C ARG A 196 1.15 -38.59 -21.12
N GLN A 197 2.13 -39.49 -21.15
CA GLN A 197 3.44 -39.28 -20.52
C GLN A 197 4.08 -37.95 -20.95
N LEU A 198 4.57 -37.20 -19.96
CA LEU A 198 5.21 -35.90 -20.14
C LEU A 198 6.68 -35.96 -19.68
N PRO A 199 7.66 -35.78 -20.58
CA PRO A 199 7.58 -35.75 -22.06
C PRO A 199 7.40 -37.17 -22.63
N SER A 200 7.37 -37.33 -23.97
CA SER A 200 7.30 -38.68 -24.55
C SER A 200 8.52 -39.54 -24.18
N PRO A 201 8.41 -40.88 -24.19
CA PRO A 201 9.48 -41.78 -23.74
C PRO A 201 10.86 -41.53 -24.37
N GLU A 202 10.88 -41.12 -25.64
CA GLU A 202 12.11 -40.84 -26.40
C GLU A 202 12.86 -39.62 -25.89
N LEU A 203 12.15 -38.70 -25.22
CA LEU A 203 12.68 -37.44 -24.71
C LEU A 203 13.03 -37.49 -23.22
N LEU A 204 12.74 -38.60 -22.53
CA LEU A 204 13.07 -38.77 -21.10
C LEU A 204 14.56 -38.55 -20.77
N PRO A 205 15.54 -38.98 -21.58
CA PRO A 205 16.95 -38.73 -21.28
C PRO A 205 17.31 -37.24 -21.19
N LEU A 206 16.57 -36.38 -21.91
CA LEU A 206 16.80 -34.93 -21.95
C LEU A 206 16.41 -34.24 -20.63
N LEU A 207 15.62 -34.89 -19.77
CA LEU A 207 15.27 -34.36 -18.44
C LEU A 207 16.48 -34.25 -17.50
N SER A 208 17.60 -34.91 -17.84
CA SER A 208 18.86 -34.86 -17.10
C SER A 208 20.04 -34.31 -17.92
N ASP A 209 19.78 -33.75 -19.11
CA ASP A 209 20.83 -33.25 -20.00
C ASP A 209 21.26 -31.83 -19.61
N ASN A 210 22.43 -31.73 -18.97
CA ASN A 210 23.02 -30.47 -18.53
C ASN A 210 23.35 -29.45 -19.64
N SER A 211 23.20 -29.81 -20.92
CA SER A 211 23.31 -28.86 -22.04
C SER A 211 22.03 -28.04 -22.28
N LEU A 212 20.93 -28.40 -21.61
CA LEU A 212 19.63 -27.73 -21.67
C LEU A 212 19.40 -26.78 -20.49
N HIS A 213 18.40 -25.92 -20.64
CA HIS A 213 18.02 -24.93 -19.63
C HIS A 213 16.88 -25.46 -18.76
N HIS A 214 17.25 -25.99 -17.59
CA HIS A 214 16.34 -26.57 -16.61
C HIS A 214 15.74 -25.52 -15.68
N PHE A 215 14.43 -25.31 -15.80
CA PHE A 215 13.63 -24.47 -14.91
C PHE A 215 12.82 -25.33 -13.96
N VAL A 216 12.74 -24.93 -12.70
CA VAL A 216 11.96 -25.63 -11.67
C VAL A 216 10.87 -24.71 -11.14
N VAL A 217 9.63 -25.19 -11.16
CA VAL A 217 8.46 -24.51 -10.60
C VAL A 217 7.80 -25.46 -9.61
N SER A 218 7.53 -25.00 -8.38
CA SER A 218 6.80 -25.80 -7.40
C SER A 218 5.51 -25.10 -6.94
N THR A 219 4.35 -25.68 -7.24
CA THR A 219 3.05 -25.06 -6.95
C THR A 219 1.87 -26.03 -7.00
N ASP A 220 0.82 -25.70 -6.26
CA ASP A 220 -0.51 -26.31 -6.28
C ASP A 220 -1.50 -25.51 -7.14
N ASN A 221 -1.05 -24.44 -7.81
CA ASN A 221 -1.86 -23.59 -8.67
C ASN A 221 -1.55 -23.84 -10.15
N ILE A 222 -2.43 -24.61 -10.81
CA ILE A 222 -2.31 -24.98 -12.22
C ILE A 222 -2.23 -23.76 -13.14
N LEU A 223 -3.08 -22.76 -12.88
CA LEU A 223 -3.14 -21.55 -13.71
C LEU A 223 -1.84 -20.73 -13.58
N ALA A 224 -1.33 -20.59 -12.36
CA ALA A 224 -0.06 -19.91 -12.11
C ALA A 224 1.13 -20.62 -12.78
N ALA A 225 1.22 -21.95 -12.64
CA ALA A 225 2.22 -22.75 -13.35
C ALA A 225 2.16 -22.55 -14.87
N SER A 226 0.94 -22.53 -15.44
CA SER A 226 0.75 -22.31 -16.88
C SER A 226 1.27 -20.95 -17.33
N VAL A 227 1.08 -19.89 -16.53
CA VAL A 227 1.56 -18.54 -16.85
C VAL A 227 3.09 -18.46 -16.77
N VAL A 228 3.71 -19.07 -15.77
CA VAL A 228 5.18 -19.12 -15.69
C VAL A 228 5.76 -19.82 -16.93
N VAL A 229 5.24 -21.00 -17.28
CA VAL A 229 5.71 -21.74 -18.46
C VAL A 229 5.47 -20.95 -19.74
N ASN A 230 4.25 -20.46 -19.98
CA ASN A 230 3.92 -19.70 -21.19
C ASN A 230 4.74 -18.42 -21.33
N SER A 231 4.94 -17.69 -20.23
CA SER A 231 5.68 -16.43 -20.26
C SER A 231 7.17 -16.64 -20.55
N ALA A 232 7.77 -17.71 -20.02
CA ALA A 232 9.14 -18.08 -20.34
C ALA A 232 9.30 -18.50 -21.81
N LEU A 233 8.35 -19.27 -22.35
CA LEU A 233 8.41 -19.74 -23.73
C LEU A 233 8.25 -18.60 -24.74
N GLN A 234 7.26 -17.73 -24.52
CA GLN A 234 7.02 -16.59 -25.40
C GLN A 234 8.15 -15.56 -25.35
N SER A 235 8.91 -15.51 -24.25
CA SER A 235 10.03 -14.58 -24.09
C SER A 235 11.38 -15.19 -24.52
N SER A 236 11.44 -16.51 -24.77
CA SER A 236 12.68 -17.22 -25.07
C SER A 236 13.11 -17.05 -26.53
N LEU A 237 14.41 -16.89 -26.73
CA LEU A 237 15.01 -16.91 -28.07
C LEU A 237 15.24 -18.33 -28.61
N LYS A 238 15.30 -19.32 -27.70
CA LYS A 238 15.58 -20.74 -28.00
C LYS A 238 14.67 -21.65 -27.16
N PRO A 239 13.36 -21.65 -27.40
CA PRO A 239 12.40 -22.44 -26.61
C PRO A 239 12.67 -23.95 -26.66
N GLU A 240 13.31 -24.46 -27.70
CA GLU A 240 13.72 -25.86 -27.84
C GLU A 240 14.77 -26.31 -26.83
N LYS A 241 15.49 -25.37 -26.20
CA LYS A 241 16.47 -25.66 -25.14
C LYS A 241 15.85 -25.72 -23.74
N ILE A 242 14.56 -25.44 -23.60
CA ILE A 242 13.92 -25.28 -22.29
C ILE A 242 13.35 -26.61 -21.81
N VAL A 243 13.66 -26.94 -20.54
CA VAL A 243 13.06 -28.05 -19.80
C VAL A 243 12.43 -27.52 -18.53
N PHE A 244 11.13 -27.71 -18.36
CA PHE A 244 10.41 -27.37 -17.14
C PHE A 244 10.17 -28.61 -16.28
N HIS A 245 10.61 -28.56 -15.03
CA HIS A 245 10.22 -29.51 -14.00
C HIS A 245 9.16 -28.86 -13.10
N VAL A 246 7.90 -29.24 -13.29
CA VAL A 246 6.76 -28.77 -12.51
C VAL A 246 6.48 -29.75 -11.39
N ILE A 247 6.72 -29.32 -10.15
CA ILE A 247 6.52 -30.12 -8.95
C ILE A 247 5.24 -29.67 -8.24
N THR A 248 4.33 -30.59 -7.99
CA THR A 248 3.04 -30.30 -7.35
C THR A 248 2.71 -31.29 -6.25
N ASP A 249 1.69 -31.01 -5.44
CA ASP A 249 1.29 -31.93 -4.38
C ASP A 249 0.49 -33.13 -4.91
N LYS A 250 0.22 -34.12 -4.05
CA LYS A 250 -0.53 -35.32 -4.44
C LYS A 250 -1.96 -35.01 -4.91
N LYS A 251 -2.59 -33.95 -4.38
CA LYS A 251 -4.00 -33.62 -4.64
C LYS A 251 -4.15 -32.93 -5.99
N THR A 252 -3.21 -32.06 -6.34
CA THR A 252 -3.21 -31.27 -7.56
C THR A 252 -2.57 -32.01 -8.74
N TYR A 253 -1.76 -33.05 -8.49
CA TYR A 253 -1.03 -33.80 -9.53
C TYR A 253 -1.87 -34.16 -10.75
N ALA A 254 -3.04 -34.77 -10.57
CA ALA A 254 -3.91 -35.19 -11.67
C ALA A 254 -4.31 -34.00 -12.56
N GLY A 255 -4.81 -32.92 -11.97
CA GLY A 255 -5.19 -31.72 -12.70
C GLY A 255 -4.00 -31.01 -13.37
N MET A 256 -2.86 -30.91 -12.68
CA MET A 256 -1.63 -30.30 -13.21
C MET A 256 -1.10 -31.08 -14.42
N HIS A 257 -1.05 -32.42 -14.30
CA HIS A 257 -0.61 -33.29 -15.37
C HIS A 257 -1.55 -33.20 -16.58
N SER A 258 -2.87 -33.26 -16.36
CA SER A 258 -3.87 -33.08 -17.42
C SER A 258 -3.70 -31.76 -18.17
N TRP A 259 -3.42 -30.66 -17.47
CA TRP A 259 -3.22 -29.37 -18.11
C TRP A 259 -2.09 -29.41 -19.14
N PHE A 260 -0.90 -29.86 -18.74
CA PHE A 260 0.26 -29.89 -19.64
C PHE A 260 0.17 -31.00 -20.70
N ALA A 261 -0.60 -32.06 -20.46
CA ALA A 261 -0.87 -33.09 -21.46
C ALA A 261 -1.86 -32.63 -22.54
N LEU A 262 -2.89 -31.88 -22.16
CA LEU A 262 -3.89 -31.33 -23.08
C LEU A 262 -3.46 -29.99 -23.71
N ASN A 263 -2.47 -29.31 -23.14
CA ASN A 263 -1.90 -28.07 -23.66
C ASN A 263 -0.37 -28.21 -23.84
N PRO A 264 0.09 -28.94 -24.88
CA PRO A 264 1.51 -29.13 -25.11
C PRO A 264 2.25 -27.81 -25.33
N VAL A 265 3.49 -27.75 -24.84
CA VAL A 265 4.33 -26.54 -24.83
C VAL A 265 5.52 -26.60 -25.79
N THR A 266 5.38 -27.38 -26.86
CA THR A 266 6.38 -27.59 -27.92
C THR A 266 6.89 -26.24 -28.48
N PRO A 267 8.21 -26.07 -28.71
CA PRO A 267 9.27 -27.09 -28.70
C PRO A 267 9.93 -27.36 -27.35
N ALA A 268 9.47 -26.76 -26.26
CA ALA A 268 10.01 -27.03 -24.93
C ALA A 268 9.52 -28.36 -24.34
N LEU A 269 10.26 -28.87 -23.37
CA LEU A 269 9.89 -30.05 -22.60
C LEU A 269 9.29 -29.64 -21.26
N VAL A 270 8.29 -30.40 -20.82
CA VAL A 270 7.71 -30.29 -19.49
C VAL A 270 7.59 -31.66 -18.87
N GLU A 271 7.99 -31.77 -17.62
CA GLU A 271 7.74 -32.89 -16.74
C GLU A 271 6.87 -32.40 -15.59
N VAL A 272 5.84 -33.18 -15.26
CA VAL A 272 5.00 -32.92 -14.08
C VAL A 272 5.22 -34.06 -13.09
N LYS A 273 5.71 -33.73 -11.89
CA LYS A 273 5.85 -34.70 -10.79
C LYS A 273 5.05 -34.29 -9.56
N GLY A 274 4.34 -35.25 -9.01
CA GLY A 274 3.73 -35.13 -7.70
C GLY A 274 4.73 -35.45 -6.59
N VAL A 275 4.64 -34.79 -5.44
CA VAL A 275 5.50 -35.09 -4.26
C VAL A 275 5.48 -36.56 -3.85
N HIS A 276 4.38 -37.26 -4.11
CA HIS A 276 4.19 -38.68 -3.80
C HIS A 276 4.94 -39.64 -4.72
N GLN A 277 5.56 -39.13 -5.80
CA GLN A 277 6.36 -39.91 -6.75
C GLN A 277 7.86 -39.86 -6.43
N PHE A 278 8.25 -39.19 -5.34
CA PHE A 278 9.62 -39.19 -4.86
C PHE A 278 9.70 -40.08 -3.61
N ASP A 279 10.22 -41.29 -3.78
CA ASP A 279 10.26 -42.29 -2.70
C ASP A 279 11.06 -41.83 -1.47
N TRP A 280 12.03 -40.93 -1.67
CA TRP A 280 12.85 -40.39 -0.60
C TRP A 280 12.15 -39.30 0.24
N LEU A 281 11.06 -38.70 -0.24
CA LEU A 281 10.29 -37.65 0.47
C LEU A 281 9.42 -38.24 1.60
N THR A 282 10.07 -38.89 2.57
CA THR A 282 9.45 -39.42 3.78
C THR A 282 9.61 -38.44 4.94
N ARG A 283 8.78 -38.57 5.99
CA ARG A 283 8.91 -37.75 7.22
C ARG A 283 10.28 -37.87 7.87
N GLU A 284 10.91 -39.03 7.75
CA GLU A 284 12.22 -39.34 8.35
C GLU A 284 13.35 -38.60 7.62
N ASN A 285 13.27 -38.49 6.30
CA ASN A 285 14.29 -37.85 5.48
C ASN A 285 14.10 -36.33 5.36
N VAL A 286 12.92 -35.82 5.71
CA VAL A 286 12.54 -34.43 5.55
C VAL A 286 12.15 -33.87 6.92
N PRO A 287 13.13 -33.47 7.77
CA PRO A 287 12.85 -32.96 9.13
C PRO A 287 11.88 -31.77 9.15
N VAL A 288 11.83 -31.04 8.04
CA VAL A 288 10.90 -29.93 7.83
C VAL A 288 9.43 -30.41 7.82
N LEU A 289 9.15 -31.57 7.22
CA LEU A 289 7.81 -32.18 7.22
C LEU A 289 7.39 -32.57 8.63
N GLU A 290 8.28 -33.25 9.35
CA GLU A 290 8.03 -33.60 10.74
C GLU A 290 7.73 -32.34 11.57
N ALA A 291 8.56 -31.30 11.45
CA ALA A 291 8.36 -30.05 12.19
C ALA A 291 7.02 -29.36 11.92
N VAL A 292 6.59 -29.34 10.66
CA VAL A 292 5.33 -28.70 10.26
C VAL A 292 4.11 -29.52 10.69
N GLU A 293 4.17 -30.86 10.62
CA GLU A 293 3.03 -31.74 10.90
C GLU A 293 2.87 -32.10 12.38
N SER A 294 3.97 -32.26 13.12
CA SER A 294 3.97 -32.74 14.52
C SER A 294 3.64 -31.66 15.55
N HIS A 295 3.93 -30.40 15.25
CA HIS A 295 3.78 -29.32 16.22
C HIS A 295 2.35 -28.78 16.19
N HIS A 296 1.48 -29.34 17.02
CA HIS A 296 0.09 -28.88 17.20
C HIS A 296 -0.02 -27.36 17.46
N GLY A 297 0.96 -26.78 18.17
CA GLY A 297 1.07 -25.33 18.37
C GLY A 297 1.34 -24.53 17.10
N ILE A 298 2.15 -25.06 16.17
CA ILE A 298 2.40 -24.48 14.85
C ILE A 298 1.11 -24.55 14.03
N ARG A 299 0.49 -25.73 13.93
CA ARG A 299 -0.78 -25.89 13.18
C ARG A 299 -1.88 -24.95 13.69
N LYS A 300 -2.05 -24.81 15.02
CA LYS A 300 -3.01 -23.87 15.62
C LYS A 300 -2.63 -22.41 15.39
N TYR A 301 -1.34 -22.07 15.30
CA TYR A 301 -0.92 -20.69 15.03
C TYR A 301 -1.20 -20.26 13.58
N TYR A 302 -1.05 -21.16 12.61
CA TYR A 302 -1.27 -20.90 11.19
C TYR A 302 -2.71 -21.11 10.70
N HIS A 303 -3.46 -22.04 11.31
CA HIS A 303 -4.85 -22.35 10.95
C HIS A 303 -5.89 -21.97 12.02
N GLY A 304 -5.47 -21.46 13.18
CA GLY A 304 -6.38 -21.08 14.26
C GLY A 304 -6.96 -19.68 14.09
N ASN A 305 -7.75 -19.26 15.08
CA ASN A 305 -8.39 -17.95 15.06
C ASN A 305 -7.32 -16.84 15.02
N HIS A 306 -7.31 -16.05 13.94
CA HIS A 306 -6.33 -15.00 13.73
C HIS A 306 -6.55 -13.77 14.66
N VAL A 307 -7.64 -13.74 15.43
CA VAL A 307 -8.05 -12.64 16.32
C VAL A 307 -7.77 -12.95 17.80
N THR A 308 -7.68 -14.21 18.21
CA THR A 308 -7.51 -14.57 19.63
C THR A 308 -6.15 -14.08 20.17
N GLY A 309 -6.22 -13.26 21.23
CA GLY A 309 -5.05 -12.70 21.93
C GLY A 309 -4.51 -11.39 21.37
N ALA A 310 -5.13 -10.80 20.34
CA ALA A 310 -4.80 -9.45 19.91
C ALA A 310 -5.58 -8.43 20.75
N ASN A 311 -4.92 -7.77 21.70
CA ASN A 311 -5.49 -6.56 22.30
C ASN A 311 -5.50 -5.47 21.21
N LEU A 312 -6.64 -5.31 20.53
CA LEU A 312 -6.78 -4.41 19.39
C LEU A 312 -6.61 -2.93 19.79
N SER A 313 -6.79 -2.61 21.08
CA SER A 313 -6.58 -1.29 21.67
C SER A 313 -5.10 -0.85 21.66
N ASP A 314 -4.15 -1.76 21.87
CA ASP A 314 -2.71 -1.45 21.93
C ASP A 314 -1.96 -1.80 20.63
N THR A 315 -2.59 -2.55 19.74
CA THR A 315 -1.96 -3.02 18.51
C THR A 315 -2.08 -1.96 17.40
N THR A 316 -1.00 -1.65 16.70
CA THR A 316 -1.07 -0.79 15.50
C THR A 316 -1.49 -1.59 14.26
N PRO A 317 -2.18 -0.99 13.27
CA PRO A 317 -2.53 -1.69 12.02
C PRO A 317 -1.33 -2.33 11.32
N ARG A 318 -0.15 -1.68 11.37
CA ARG A 318 1.09 -2.21 10.81
C ARG A 318 1.55 -3.48 11.51
N SER A 319 1.56 -3.50 12.84
CA SER A 319 1.94 -4.68 13.61
C SER A 319 0.95 -5.83 13.40
N PHE A 320 -0.34 -5.53 13.28
CA PHE A 320 -1.38 -6.51 12.98
C PHE A 320 -1.21 -7.12 11.59
N ALA A 321 -0.98 -6.30 10.56
CA ALA A 321 -0.69 -6.78 9.21
C ALA A 321 0.52 -7.72 9.18
N SER A 322 1.59 -7.38 9.91
CA SER A 322 2.77 -8.25 10.04
C SER A 322 2.45 -9.58 10.72
N LYS A 323 1.64 -9.57 11.80
CA LYS A 323 1.17 -10.80 12.47
C LYS A 323 0.35 -11.68 11.53
N LEU A 324 -0.56 -11.09 10.74
CA LEU A 324 -1.35 -11.83 9.75
C LEU A 324 -0.48 -12.43 8.65
N GLN A 325 0.48 -11.65 8.12
CA GLN A 325 1.41 -12.16 7.11
C GLN A 325 2.18 -13.36 7.66
N ALA A 326 2.71 -13.26 8.89
CA ALA A 326 3.42 -14.34 9.57
C ALA A 326 2.54 -15.57 9.90
N ARG A 327 1.23 -15.50 9.68
CA ARG A 327 0.28 -16.63 9.82
C ARG A 327 -0.19 -17.19 8.48
N SER A 328 0.38 -16.74 7.36
CA SER A 328 -0.02 -17.25 6.04
C SER A 328 0.19 -18.78 5.96
N PRO A 329 -0.81 -19.53 5.46
CA PRO A 329 -0.66 -20.98 5.21
C PRO A 329 0.49 -21.33 4.26
N LYS A 330 0.95 -20.37 3.43
CA LYS A 330 2.09 -20.58 2.54
C LYS A 330 3.37 -20.95 3.28
N TYR A 331 3.56 -20.49 4.53
CA TYR A 331 4.79 -20.78 5.29
C TYR A 331 4.90 -22.23 5.78
N ILE A 332 3.78 -22.95 5.81
CA ILE A 332 3.73 -24.38 6.15
C ILE A 332 3.50 -25.27 4.92
N SER A 333 3.41 -24.69 3.72
CA SER A 333 3.25 -25.47 2.49
C SER A 333 4.52 -26.28 2.21
N LEU A 334 4.36 -27.60 2.09
CA LEU A 334 5.45 -28.52 1.73
C LEU A 334 6.16 -28.07 0.44
N LEU A 335 5.40 -27.67 -0.58
CA LEU A 335 5.95 -27.24 -1.88
C LEU A 335 6.96 -26.10 -1.75
N ASN A 336 6.75 -25.18 -0.80
CA ASN A 336 7.71 -24.11 -0.54
C ASN A 336 8.99 -24.62 0.13
N HIS A 337 8.88 -25.64 0.99
CA HIS A 337 10.02 -26.25 1.67
C HIS A 337 10.82 -27.19 0.78
N LEU A 338 10.24 -27.72 -0.31
CA LEU A 338 10.97 -28.56 -1.28
C LEU A 338 12.17 -27.86 -1.93
N ARG A 339 12.18 -26.52 -1.93
CA ARG A 339 13.28 -25.71 -2.50
C ARG A 339 14.64 -26.05 -1.92
N ILE A 340 14.72 -26.40 -0.63
CA ILE A 340 16.00 -26.75 -0.02
C ILE A 340 16.52 -28.12 -0.47
N TYR A 341 15.67 -28.92 -1.10
CA TYR A 341 15.99 -30.27 -1.57
C TYR A 341 16.17 -30.35 -3.09
N LEU A 342 16.44 -29.23 -3.77
CA LEU A 342 16.72 -29.26 -5.20
C LEU A 342 17.84 -30.25 -5.59
N PRO A 343 18.94 -30.39 -4.83
CA PRO A 343 19.96 -31.39 -5.14
C PRO A 343 19.48 -32.84 -5.09
N GLU A 344 18.55 -33.15 -4.18
CA GLU A 344 17.96 -34.47 -3.98
C GLU A 344 16.84 -34.76 -4.99
N LEU A 345 16.08 -33.73 -5.37
CA LEU A 345 15.08 -33.80 -6.45
C LEU A 345 15.74 -34.03 -7.81
N PHE A 346 16.91 -33.41 -8.03
CA PHE A 346 17.64 -33.44 -9.30
C PHE A 346 19.11 -33.82 -9.10
N PRO A 347 19.40 -35.10 -8.79
CA PRO A 347 20.76 -35.55 -8.49
C PRO A 347 21.71 -35.44 -9.69
N ASN A 348 21.18 -35.54 -10.91
CA ASN A 348 21.96 -35.56 -12.16
C ASN A 348 22.08 -34.19 -12.85
N LEU A 349 21.42 -33.15 -12.32
CA LEU A 349 21.52 -31.79 -12.86
C LEU A 349 22.57 -30.98 -12.11
N ASP A 350 23.31 -30.17 -12.84
CA ASP A 350 24.40 -29.34 -12.35
C ASP A 350 23.93 -27.94 -12.00
N LYS A 351 23.04 -27.36 -12.79
CA LYS A 351 22.53 -26.00 -12.63
C LYS A 351 21.05 -25.93 -12.99
N VAL A 352 20.26 -25.23 -12.19
CA VAL A 352 18.83 -24.98 -12.45
C VAL A 352 18.47 -23.53 -12.17
N VAL A 353 17.41 -23.03 -12.80
CA VAL A 353 16.76 -21.78 -12.41
C VAL A 353 15.43 -22.10 -11.72
N PHE A 354 15.31 -21.75 -10.44
CA PHE A 354 14.08 -21.89 -9.70
C PHE A 354 13.19 -20.66 -9.89
N LEU A 355 11.89 -20.86 -10.14
CA LEU A 355 10.91 -19.81 -10.36
C LEU A 355 9.70 -20.02 -9.43
N ASP A 356 9.26 -18.95 -8.75
CA ASP A 356 7.99 -18.95 -8.02
C ASP A 356 6.80 -18.95 -9.00
N ASP A 357 5.62 -19.39 -8.53
CA ASP A 357 4.41 -19.46 -9.34
C ASP A 357 3.75 -18.11 -9.63
N ASP A 358 4.11 -17.10 -8.85
CA ASP A 358 3.65 -15.72 -8.93
C ASP A 358 4.67 -14.81 -9.65
N VAL A 359 5.46 -15.39 -10.56
CA VAL A 359 6.34 -14.63 -11.46
C VAL A 359 5.84 -14.61 -12.89
N VAL A 360 6.32 -13.63 -13.64
CA VAL A 360 6.15 -13.54 -15.09
C VAL A 360 7.49 -13.23 -15.72
N ILE A 361 7.85 -14.02 -16.72
CA ILE A 361 9.07 -13.84 -17.50
C ILE A 361 8.73 -12.93 -18.69
N GLN A 362 9.55 -11.91 -18.91
CA GLN A 362 9.36 -10.91 -19.97
C GLN A 362 10.55 -10.81 -20.93
N GLN A 363 11.67 -11.46 -20.61
CA GLN A 363 12.88 -11.49 -21.43
C GLN A 363 13.48 -12.88 -21.44
N ASP A 364 14.35 -13.15 -22.40
CA ASP A 364 15.08 -14.40 -22.51
C ASP A 364 15.98 -14.62 -21.30
N LEU A 365 15.80 -15.77 -20.63
CA LEU A 365 16.54 -16.13 -19.42
C LEU A 365 17.77 -17.01 -19.71
N SER A 366 18.02 -17.36 -20.98
CA SER A 366 19.19 -18.16 -21.36
C SER A 366 20.52 -17.59 -20.84
N PRO A 367 20.77 -16.27 -20.78
CA PRO A 367 22.03 -15.74 -20.28
C PRO A 367 22.30 -16.04 -18.80
N LEU A 368 21.29 -16.46 -18.02
CA LEU A 368 21.48 -16.86 -16.62
C LEU A 368 22.38 -18.10 -16.49
N TRP A 369 22.42 -18.98 -17.50
CA TRP A 369 23.29 -20.15 -17.49
C TRP A 369 24.76 -19.80 -17.68
N ASP A 370 25.04 -18.68 -18.36
CA ASP A 370 26.39 -18.19 -18.65
C ASP A 370 27.00 -17.42 -17.47
N ILE A 371 26.21 -17.08 -16.46
CA ILE A 371 26.71 -16.44 -15.24
C ILE A 371 27.61 -17.42 -14.47
N ASP A 372 28.89 -17.06 -14.34
CA ASP A 372 29.82 -17.73 -13.45
C ASP A 372 29.52 -17.37 -11.99
N LEU A 373 29.08 -18.36 -11.21
CA LEU A 373 28.80 -18.18 -9.79
C LEU A 373 30.08 -18.13 -8.93
N HIS A 374 31.28 -18.27 -9.50
CA HIS A 374 32.56 -18.24 -8.80
C HIS A 374 32.61 -19.21 -7.60
N GLY A 375 32.08 -20.41 -7.79
CA GLY A 375 31.97 -21.45 -6.76
C GLY A 375 30.93 -21.17 -5.65
N LYS A 376 30.11 -20.12 -5.80
CA LYS A 376 28.91 -19.88 -4.99
C LYS A 376 27.78 -20.81 -5.44
N VAL A 377 26.80 -21.01 -4.56
CA VAL A 377 25.70 -21.94 -4.78
C VAL A 377 24.50 -21.25 -5.42
N ASN A 378 24.23 -19.99 -5.06
CA ASN A 378 23.02 -19.27 -5.45
C ASN A 378 23.36 -17.95 -6.16
N GLY A 379 22.82 -17.71 -7.34
CA GLY A 379 22.73 -16.39 -7.96
C GLY A 379 21.37 -15.76 -7.66
N ALA A 380 21.34 -14.64 -6.93
CA ALA A 380 20.10 -14.03 -6.46
C ALA A 380 20.19 -12.50 -6.38
N VAL A 381 19.04 -11.83 -6.54
CA VAL A 381 18.95 -10.38 -6.32
C VAL A 381 18.98 -10.09 -4.82
N GLU A 382 19.93 -9.23 -4.42
CA GLU A 382 20.01 -8.68 -3.07
C GLU A 382 18.89 -7.68 -2.82
N THR A 383 18.28 -7.74 -1.64
CA THR A 383 17.13 -6.92 -1.24
C THR A 383 17.50 -5.81 -0.26
N CYS A 384 18.77 -5.44 -0.15
CA CYS A 384 19.22 -4.27 0.63
C CYS A 384 19.78 -3.13 -0.23
N LYS A 385 19.79 -3.30 -1.57
CA LYS A 385 20.33 -2.35 -2.54
C LYS A 385 19.28 -2.09 -3.62
N GLY A 386 18.73 -0.88 -3.68
CA GLY A 386 17.80 -0.50 -4.74
C GLY A 386 17.02 0.76 -4.40
N GLU A 387 16.31 1.28 -5.39
CA GLU A 387 15.52 2.51 -5.27
C GLU A 387 14.25 2.31 -4.44
N ASP A 388 13.65 1.11 -4.48
CA ASP A 388 12.47 0.78 -3.70
C ASP A 388 12.81 0.59 -2.22
N LYS A 389 12.54 1.60 -1.41
CA LYS A 389 12.82 1.60 0.03
C LYS A 389 12.01 0.59 0.83
N TRP A 390 10.96 -0.01 0.30
CA TRP A 390 10.16 -0.98 1.02
C TRP A 390 10.65 -2.41 0.77
N VAL A 391 10.93 -2.77 -0.48
CA VAL A 391 11.32 -4.13 -0.88
C VAL A 391 12.83 -4.29 -0.92
N MET A 392 13.57 -3.24 -1.28
CA MET A 392 15.03 -3.26 -1.43
C MET A 392 15.77 -2.67 -0.20
N SER A 393 15.14 -2.68 0.97
CA SER A 393 15.72 -2.26 2.26
C SER A 393 15.88 -3.40 3.29
N LYS A 394 15.74 -4.65 2.86
CA LYS A 394 15.74 -5.83 3.72
C LYS A 394 17.16 -6.30 4.02
N ARG A 395 17.45 -6.39 5.32
CA ARG A 395 18.68 -6.93 5.91
C ARG A 395 18.32 -8.02 6.91
N PHE A 396 19.32 -8.69 7.44
CA PHE A 396 19.12 -9.78 8.41
C PHE A 396 18.32 -9.33 9.64
N ARG A 397 18.50 -8.07 10.11
CA ARG A 397 17.67 -7.47 11.18
C ARG A 397 16.15 -7.51 10.94
N ASN A 398 15.71 -7.64 9.69
CA ASN A 398 14.29 -7.71 9.35
C ASN A 398 13.72 -9.13 9.49
N TYR A 399 14.56 -10.16 9.55
CA TYR A 399 14.15 -11.57 9.54
C TYR A 399 14.47 -12.30 10.84
N PHE A 400 15.50 -11.87 11.57
CA PHE A 400 15.95 -12.55 12.79
C PHE A 400 15.77 -11.70 14.04
N ASN A 401 15.55 -12.39 15.15
CA ASN A 401 15.51 -11.79 16.48
C ASN A 401 16.93 -11.68 17.05
N PHE A 402 17.56 -10.51 16.91
CA PHE A 402 18.91 -10.24 17.42
C PHE A 402 19.02 -10.14 18.95
N SER A 403 17.90 -10.17 19.68
CA SER A 403 17.94 -10.36 21.14
C SER A 403 18.25 -11.81 21.52
N HIS A 404 18.12 -12.77 20.60
CA HIS A 404 18.43 -14.17 20.85
C HIS A 404 19.95 -14.40 20.83
N PRO A 405 20.58 -14.98 21.87
CA PRO A 405 22.04 -15.10 21.97
C PRO A 405 22.70 -15.81 20.79
N LEU A 406 22.12 -16.92 20.30
CA LEU A 406 22.66 -17.65 19.14
C LEU A 406 22.62 -16.82 17.84
N ILE A 407 21.59 -15.99 17.64
CA ILE A 407 21.51 -15.13 16.46
C ILE A 407 22.55 -14.02 16.55
N ALA A 408 22.63 -13.32 17.69
CA ALA A 408 23.58 -12.24 17.91
C ALA A 408 25.05 -12.71 17.78
N LYS A 409 25.34 -13.95 18.18
CA LYS A 409 26.68 -14.54 18.12
C LYS A 409 27.12 -14.89 16.69
N HIS A 410 26.21 -15.35 15.83
CA HIS A 410 26.54 -15.95 14.53
C HIS A 410 26.20 -15.09 13.32
N LEU A 411 25.26 -14.13 13.46
CA LEU A 411 24.77 -13.30 12.37
C LEU A 411 25.09 -11.82 12.60
N ASN A 412 25.24 -11.06 11.52
CA ASN A 412 25.35 -9.62 11.59
C ASN A 412 24.00 -8.99 11.17
N PRO A 413 23.41 -8.07 11.96
CA PRO A 413 22.14 -7.43 11.60
C PRO A 413 22.19 -6.62 10.30
N ASP A 414 23.39 -6.22 9.86
CA ASP A 414 23.61 -5.45 8.64
C ASP A 414 23.86 -6.29 7.38
N ASP A 415 23.97 -7.62 7.53
CA ASP A 415 24.09 -8.52 6.38
C ASP A 415 22.90 -8.34 5.43
N CYS A 416 23.20 -8.28 4.14
CA CYS A 416 22.19 -8.10 3.10
C CYS A 416 21.34 -9.36 2.96
N ALA A 417 20.01 -9.21 2.92
CA ALA A 417 19.13 -10.31 2.54
C ALA A 417 19.05 -10.42 1.01
N TRP A 418 18.69 -11.60 0.52
CA TRP A 418 18.42 -11.84 -0.91
C TRP A 418 16.99 -12.35 -1.09
N ALA A 419 16.47 -12.26 -2.31
CA ALA A 419 15.11 -12.67 -2.62
C ALA A 419 15.01 -14.10 -3.12
N TYR A 420 14.03 -14.83 -2.59
CA TYR A 420 13.52 -16.04 -3.24
C TYR A 420 12.57 -15.67 -4.39
N GLY A 421 12.50 -16.57 -5.36
CA GLY A 421 11.44 -16.64 -6.39
C GLY A 421 11.93 -16.48 -7.81
N MET A 422 13.17 -16.05 -7.99
CA MET A 422 13.96 -16.33 -9.19
C MET A 422 15.41 -16.46 -8.75
N ASN A 423 15.95 -17.67 -8.84
CA ASN A 423 17.26 -17.99 -8.29
C ASN A 423 17.99 -18.96 -9.21
N ILE A 424 19.26 -18.71 -9.46
CA ILE A 424 20.15 -19.64 -10.16
C ILE A 424 20.80 -20.52 -9.10
N PHE A 425 20.65 -21.83 -9.18
CA PHE A 425 21.29 -22.74 -8.24
C PHE A 425 22.28 -23.65 -8.96
N ASP A 426 23.55 -23.60 -8.54
CA ASP A 426 24.55 -24.62 -8.88
C ASP A 426 24.42 -25.78 -7.89
N LEU A 427 23.79 -26.85 -8.34
CA LEU A 427 23.50 -28.04 -7.54
C LEU A 427 24.78 -28.84 -7.26
N ARG A 428 25.83 -28.75 -8.10
CA ARG A 428 27.12 -29.37 -7.80
C ARG A 428 27.80 -28.67 -6.62
N ALA A 429 27.83 -27.34 -6.63
CA ALA A 429 28.36 -26.55 -5.53
C ALA A 429 27.53 -26.77 -4.27
N TRP A 430 26.20 -26.82 -4.39
CA TRP A 430 25.29 -27.09 -3.28
C TRP A 430 25.64 -28.40 -2.56
N ARG A 431 25.76 -29.51 -3.31
CA ARG A 431 26.12 -30.83 -2.78
C ARG A 431 27.46 -30.84 -2.05
N LYS A 432 28.42 -30.00 -2.45
CA LYS A 432 29.75 -29.90 -1.84
C LYS A 432 29.82 -29.00 -0.61
N LYS A 433 28.84 -28.11 -0.40
CA LYS A 433 28.88 -27.07 0.63
C LYS A 433 27.93 -27.33 1.81
N ASN A 434 27.30 -28.50 1.88
CA ASN A 434 26.41 -28.93 2.98
C ASN A 434 25.33 -27.89 3.33
N ILE A 435 24.79 -27.22 2.31
CA ILE A 435 23.79 -26.16 2.48
C ILE A 435 22.50 -26.74 3.10
N THR A 436 22.04 -27.89 2.61
CA THR A 436 20.84 -28.59 3.11
C THR A 436 20.99 -28.97 4.58
N ASP A 437 22.15 -29.52 4.98
CA ASP A 437 22.42 -29.88 6.38
C ASP A 437 22.47 -28.66 7.30
N THR A 438 23.11 -27.58 6.84
CA THR A 438 23.16 -26.31 7.57
C THR A 438 21.76 -25.75 7.78
N TYR A 439 20.91 -25.79 6.75
CA TYR A 439 19.51 -25.39 6.84
C TYR A 439 18.76 -26.21 7.90
N HIS A 440 18.90 -27.54 7.89
CA HIS A 440 18.28 -28.43 8.87
C HIS A 440 18.74 -28.17 10.30
N ALA A 441 20.05 -27.98 10.50
CA ALA A 441 20.61 -27.70 11.81
C ALA A 441 20.00 -26.42 12.40
N TRP A 442 19.96 -25.33 11.64
CA TRP A 442 19.37 -24.06 12.10
C TRP A 442 17.86 -24.15 12.32
N LEU A 443 17.13 -24.83 11.44
CA LEU A 443 15.70 -25.04 11.66
C LEU A 443 15.43 -25.81 12.96
N LYS A 444 16.20 -26.88 13.22
CA LYS A 444 16.10 -27.67 14.45
C LYS A 444 16.37 -26.84 15.70
N GLU A 445 17.39 -25.97 15.67
CA GLU A 445 17.68 -25.05 16.78
C GLU A 445 16.55 -24.05 17.00
N ASN A 446 15.98 -23.47 15.93
CA ASN A 446 14.85 -22.55 16.08
C ASN A 446 13.60 -23.26 16.65
N LEU A 447 13.33 -24.51 16.25
CA LEU A 447 12.25 -25.31 16.81
C LEU A 447 12.45 -25.59 18.31
N LYS A 448 13.66 -26.02 18.72
CA LYS A 448 14.02 -26.18 20.14
C LYS A 448 13.83 -24.90 20.95
N SER A 449 14.06 -23.74 20.33
CA SER A 449 13.86 -22.43 20.93
C SER A 449 12.40 -21.93 20.90
N ASN A 450 11.43 -22.77 20.52
CA ASN A 450 10.02 -22.41 20.35
C ASN A 450 9.79 -21.23 19.37
N LEU A 451 10.52 -21.23 18.25
CA LEU A 451 10.45 -20.21 17.18
C LEU A 451 10.75 -18.78 17.66
N THR A 452 11.70 -18.65 18.60
CA THR A 452 12.12 -17.35 19.14
C THR A 452 13.22 -16.69 18.32
N MET A 453 13.97 -17.44 17.51
CA MET A 453 15.00 -16.88 16.63
C MET A 453 14.40 -16.23 15.38
N TRP A 454 13.39 -16.85 14.77
CA TRP A 454 12.54 -16.29 13.71
C TRP A 454 11.20 -17.03 13.65
N LYS A 455 10.20 -16.43 12.99
CA LYS A 455 8.91 -17.09 12.72
C LYS A 455 9.02 -18.03 11.53
N LEU A 456 8.31 -19.16 11.56
CA LEU A 456 8.40 -20.20 10.53
C LEU A 456 8.24 -19.63 9.10
N GLY A 457 9.00 -20.19 8.17
CA GLY A 457 9.09 -19.77 6.78
C GLY A 457 10.40 -20.28 6.17
N THR A 458 10.51 -20.24 4.86
CA THR A 458 11.65 -20.81 4.12
C THR A 458 12.81 -19.85 3.95
N LEU A 459 12.53 -18.54 3.84
CA LEU A 459 13.56 -17.53 3.59
C LEU A 459 14.55 -17.36 4.75
N PRO A 460 14.14 -17.17 6.03
CA PRO A 460 15.10 -16.97 7.10
C PRO A 460 16.12 -18.13 7.26
N PRO A 461 15.74 -19.42 7.33
CA PRO A 461 16.74 -20.49 7.43
C PRO A 461 17.61 -20.58 6.17
N ALA A 462 17.09 -20.22 4.99
CA ALA A 462 17.91 -20.14 3.78
C ALA A 462 18.91 -18.98 3.79
N LEU A 463 18.54 -17.80 4.27
CA LEU A 463 19.47 -16.68 4.42
C LEU A 463 20.69 -17.08 5.26
N ILE A 464 20.49 -17.89 6.30
CA ILE A 464 21.59 -18.44 7.12
C ILE A 464 22.37 -19.52 6.36
N ALA A 465 21.68 -20.51 5.81
CA ALA A 465 22.32 -21.66 5.15
C ALA A 465 23.17 -21.25 3.94
N PHE A 466 22.72 -20.25 3.18
CA PHE A 466 23.42 -19.73 2.02
C PHE A 466 24.38 -18.58 2.36
N LYS A 467 24.58 -18.22 3.63
CA LYS A 467 25.47 -17.13 4.02
C LYS A 467 26.89 -17.39 3.48
N GLY A 468 27.42 -16.45 2.70
CA GLY A 468 28.72 -16.60 2.04
C GLY A 468 28.72 -17.46 0.77
N HIS A 469 27.58 -18.00 0.37
CA HIS A 469 27.37 -18.87 -0.80
C HIS A 469 26.42 -18.27 -1.84
N VAL A 470 26.18 -16.96 -1.80
CA VAL A 470 25.36 -16.22 -2.77
C VAL A 470 26.24 -15.30 -3.61
N LEU A 471 26.03 -15.28 -4.92
CA LEU A 471 26.47 -14.24 -5.84
C LEU A 471 25.30 -13.26 -6.06
N PRO A 472 25.44 -11.98 -5.67
CA PRO A 472 24.46 -10.95 -6.03
C PRO A 472 24.41 -10.76 -7.55
N ILE A 473 23.22 -10.88 -8.15
CA ILE A 473 22.99 -10.56 -9.57
C ILE A 473 22.26 -9.22 -9.71
N GLU A 474 22.26 -8.65 -10.92
CA GLU A 474 21.64 -7.35 -11.17
C GLU A 474 20.13 -7.33 -10.85
N PRO A 475 19.60 -6.28 -10.21
CA PRO A 475 18.18 -6.18 -9.88
C PRO A 475 17.22 -6.21 -11.07
N SER A 476 17.70 -5.92 -12.28
CA SER A 476 16.93 -6.01 -13.53
C SER A 476 16.47 -7.44 -13.83
N TRP A 477 17.20 -8.45 -13.35
CA TRP A 477 16.84 -9.85 -13.52
C TRP A 477 15.58 -10.23 -12.73
N HIS A 478 15.39 -9.68 -11.52
CA HIS A 478 14.29 -10.04 -10.63
C HIS A 478 13.68 -8.82 -9.94
N MET A 479 12.63 -8.27 -10.53
CA MET A 479 11.88 -7.16 -9.94
C MET A 479 10.81 -7.68 -8.99
N LEU A 480 10.88 -7.21 -7.75
CA LEU A 480 10.01 -7.60 -6.65
C LEU A 480 8.99 -6.48 -6.35
N GLY A 481 7.96 -6.79 -5.57
CA GLY A 481 7.09 -5.82 -4.91
C GLY A 481 5.67 -5.75 -5.46
N LEU A 482 5.39 -6.43 -6.58
CA LEU A 482 4.12 -6.26 -7.30
C LEU A 482 2.92 -6.79 -6.51
N GLY A 483 3.11 -7.65 -5.51
CA GLY A 483 2.05 -8.11 -4.61
C GLY A 483 1.95 -7.34 -3.28
N TYR A 484 2.79 -6.33 -3.07
CA TYR A 484 2.82 -5.49 -1.86
C TYR A 484 2.34 -4.06 -2.10
N GLN A 485 2.69 -3.47 -3.25
CA GLN A 485 2.57 -2.04 -3.48
C GLN A 485 1.68 -1.67 -4.65
N ASN A 486 0.71 -0.78 -4.40
CA ASN A 486 -0.11 -0.20 -5.45
C ASN A 486 0.65 0.84 -6.29
N LYS A 487 1.65 1.52 -5.72
CA LYS A 487 2.41 2.57 -6.42
C LYS A 487 3.71 2.00 -6.97
N THR A 488 3.60 1.18 -8.02
CA THR A 488 4.76 0.58 -8.69
C THR A 488 5.06 1.32 -9.99
N ASN A 489 6.34 1.59 -10.27
CA ASN A 489 6.74 2.23 -11.53
C ASN A 489 6.60 1.24 -12.70
N VAL A 490 5.57 1.43 -13.52
CA VAL A 490 5.24 0.58 -14.67
C VAL A 490 6.38 0.51 -15.70
N ASN A 491 7.18 1.55 -15.85
CA ASN A 491 8.32 1.52 -16.77
C ASN A 491 9.43 0.57 -16.29
N ASN A 492 9.64 0.48 -14.98
CA ASN A 492 10.56 -0.49 -14.40
C ASN A 492 10.01 -1.90 -14.57
N VAL A 493 8.70 -2.10 -14.35
CA VAL A 493 8.01 -3.37 -14.58
C VAL A 493 8.23 -3.85 -16.03
N LYS A 494 8.04 -2.99 -17.03
CA LYS A 494 8.24 -3.33 -18.44
C LYS A 494 9.68 -3.73 -18.79
N LYS A 495 10.67 -3.21 -18.06
CA LYS A 495 12.11 -3.41 -18.35
C LYS A 495 12.72 -4.60 -17.60
N ALA A 496 12.07 -5.11 -16.57
CA ALA A 496 12.60 -6.23 -15.79
C ALA A 496 12.46 -7.56 -16.54
N ALA A 497 13.46 -8.43 -16.42
CA ALA A 497 13.44 -9.76 -17.05
C ALA A 497 12.39 -10.67 -16.40
N VAL A 498 12.35 -10.69 -15.07
CA VAL A 498 11.32 -11.39 -14.29
C VAL A 498 10.66 -10.42 -13.34
N ILE A 499 9.33 -10.33 -13.39
CA ILE A 499 8.53 -9.56 -12.42
C ILE A 499 7.84 -10.51 -11.46
N HIS A 500 7.84 -10.16 -10.18
CA HIS A 500 7.39 -11.03 -9.10
C HIS A 500 6.27 -10.37 -8.31
N TYR A 501 5.09 -10.99 -8.31
CA TYR A 501 3.93 -10.61 -7.53
C TYR A 501 4.03 -11.10 -6.07
N ASN A 502 5.22 -11.04 -5.47
CA ASN A 502 5.44 -11.42 -4.08
C ASN A 502 4.60 -10.54 -3.15
N GLY A 503 3.95 -11.16 -2.18
CA GLY A 503 2.97 -10.53 -1.30
C GLY A 503 1.58 -11.13 -1.43
N GLN A 504 0.57 -10.39 -0.99
CA GLN A 504 -0.82 -10.88 -0.91
C GLN A 504 -1.65 -10.54 -2.15
N ALA A 505 -1.33 -9.44 -2.84
CA ALA A 505 -2.08 -8.97 -4.00
C ALA A 505 -1.66 -9.74 -5.27
N LYS A 506 -2.15 -10.98 -5.41
CA LYS A 506 -1.86 -11.81 -6.59
C LYS A 506 -2.69 -11.35 -7.80
N PRO A 507 -2.16 -11.48 -9.02
CA PRO A 507 -2.85 -10.99 -10.22
C PRO A 507 -4.16 -11.74 -10.51
N TRP A 508 -4.26 -13.00 -10.07
CA TRP A 508 -5.48 -13.83 -10.18
C TRP A 508 -6.48 -13.66 -9.03
N LEU A 509 -6.24 -12.71 -8.13
CA LEU A 509 -7.17 -12.37 -7.05
C LEU A 509 -7.78 -10.98 -7.29
N GLU A 510 -9.00 -10.79 -6.79
CA GLU A 510 -9.70 -9.49 -6.83
C GLU A 510 -8.89 -8.38 -6.14
N ILE A 511 -8.19 -8.72 -5.04
CA ILE A 511 -7.31 -7.81 -4.30
C ILE A 511 -5.98 -7.48 -5.03
N GLY A 512 -5.76 -8.06 -6.21
CA GLY A 512 -4.63 -7.75 -7.08
C GLY A 512 -4.71 -6.32 -7.63
N PHE A 513 -3.55 -5.70 -7.90
CA PHE A 513 -3.54 -4.34 -8.43
C PHE A 513 -3.88 -4.32 -9.93
N GLU A 514 -4.98 -3.65 -10.28
CA GLU A 514 -5.53 -3.64 -11.65
C GLU A 514 -4.51 -3.20 -12.71
N HIS A 515 -3.73 -2.15 -12.44
CA HIS A 515 -2.72 -1.64 -13.38
C HIS A 515 -1.53 -2.60 -13.61
N LEU A 516 -1.34 -3.61 -12.75
CA LEU A 516 -0.29 -4.64 -12.88
C LEU A 516 -0.84 -5.97 -13.41
N ARG A 517 -2.15 -6.18 -13.35
CA ARG A 517 -2.82 -7.42 -13.79
C ARG A 517 -2.56 -7.74 -15.28
N PRO A 518 -2.57 -6.77 -16.22
CA PRO A 518 -2.32 -7.03 -17.65
C PRO A 518 -0.99 -7.71 -17.97
N PHE A 519 0.05 -7.50 -17.16
CA PHE A 519 1.34 -8.16 -17.37
C PHE A 519 1.28 -9.67 -17.16
N TRP A 520 0.35 -10.14 -16.32
CA TRP A 520 0.12 -11.55 -16.05
C TRP A 520 -0.97 -12.14 -16.95
N THR A 521 -2.09 -11.43 -17.12
CA THR A 521 -3.25 -11.96 -17.86
C THR A 521 -3.00 -12.15 -19.35
N LYS A 522 -2.05 -11.43 -19.94
CA LYS A 522 -1.65 -11.63 -21.35
C LYS A 522 -1.12 -13.04 -21.65
N PHE A 523 -0.71 -13.79 -20.62
CA PHE A 523 -0.22 -15.17 -20.75
C PHE A 523 -1.27 -16.23 -20.38
N VAL A 524 -2.48 -15.80 -20.01
CA VAL A 524 -3.64 -16.68 -19.82
C VAL A 524 -4.34 -16.84 -21.17
N ASN A 525 -4.45 -18.08 -21.65
CA ASN A 525 -5.13 -18.36 -22.91
C ASN A 525 -6.66 -18.32 -22.71
N SER A 526 -7.28 -17.16 -22.95
CA SER A 526 -8.73 -16.95 -22.82
C SER A 526 -9.56 -17.78 -23.82
N SER A 527 -8.95 -18.25 -24.92
CA SER A 527 -9.62 -19.12 -25.89
C SER A 527 -9.65 -20.59 -25.47
N ASN A 528 -8.90 -20.99 -24.44
CA ASN A 528 -8.92 -22.35 -23.93
C ASN A 528 -10.28 -22.66 -23.28
N ASP A 529 -10.86 -23.81 -23.62
CA ASP A 529 -12.19 -24.19 -23.16
C ASP A 529 -12.30 -24.32 -21.62
N PHE A 530 -11.27 -24.81 -20.94
CA PHE A 530 -11.28 -24.89 -19.48
C PHE A 530 -11.25 -23.49 -18.84
N ILE A 531 -10.45 -22.58 -19.40
CA ILE A 531 -10.33 -21.20 -18.92
C ILE A 531 -11.67 -20.47 -19.08
N ARG A 532 -12.27 -20.54 -20.28
CA ARG A 532 -13.57 -19.91 -20.58
C ARG A 532 -14.69 -20.50 -19.74
N ASN A 533 -14.82 -21.82 -19.69
CA ASN A 533 -15.94 -22.46 -19.00
C ASN A 533 -15.85 -22.41 -17.47
N CYS A 534 -14.67 -22.13 -16.91
CA CYS A 534 -14.49 -21.88 -15.49
C CYS A 534 -14.48 -20.39 -15.13
N HIS A 535 -14.82 -19.49 -16.06
CA HIS A 535 -14.94 -18.05 -15.81
C HIS A 535 -13.68 -17.48 -15.14
N ILE A 536 -12.51 -17.87 -15.64
CA ILE A 536 -11.23 -17.44 -15.08
C ILE A 536 -11.06 -15.94 -15.32
N LEU A 537 -11.03 -15.16 -14.22
CA LEU A 537 -10.86 -13.71 -14.21
C LEU A 537 -12.04 -12.90 -14.80
N GLU A 538 -13.22 -13.52 -14.93
CA GLU A 538 -14.48 -12.82 -15.23
C GLU A 538 -15.11 -12.17 -14.01
#